data_AF-A0A966XUU4-F1
#
_entry.id   AF-A0A966XUU4-F1
#
_cell.length_a   1.000
_cell.length_b   1.000
_cell.length_c   1.000
_cell.angle_alpha   90.00
_cell.angle_beta   90.00
_cell.angle_gamma   90.00
#
_symmetry.space_group_name_H-M   'P 1'
#
loop_
_entity.id
_entity.type
_entity.pdbx_description
1 polymer ?
#
loop_
_entity_poly.entity_id
_entity_poly.type
_entity_poly.pdbx_seq_one_letter_code
_entity_poly.pdbx_strand_id
1 'polypeptide(L)'
;MKNSRILVLAGIVVAVAVFFALGGQRYLTFEHVKSQQAAIDAWYASSPVATVLAFFAIYVAVTGLSLPGAVIMTLAAGAIFGLAWGAVIVSFASSVGATLAFMASRFLLRDWVQNRFGRQLAAINAGVEKDGAQYLFTLRLIPAVPFFVINLAMGLTPLRTWTFYWVSQAGMLAGTLVYVNAGTQLAQLQSL
;
A
#
# COMPACT_ATOMS: atom_id res chain seq x y z
N MET A 1 8.40 -7.65 -25.89
CA MET A 1 8.78 -7.33 -24.49
C MET A 1 9.99 -8.16 -24.12
N LYS A 2 10.99 -7.62 -23.42
CA LYS A 2 12.16 -8.40 -22.96
C LYS A 2 11.67 -9.54 -22.05
N ASN A 3 12.25 -10.74 -22.14
CA ASN A 3 11.81 -11.94 -21.39
C ASN A 3 11.63 -11.68 -19.88
N SER A 4 12.45 -10.83 -19.28
CA SER A 4 12.33 -10.44 -17.87
C SER A 4 11.03 -9.71 -17.52
N ARG A 5 10.50 -8.86 -18.41
CA ARG A 5 9.21 -8.18 -18.19
C ARG A 5 8.05 -9.17 -18.22
N ILE A 6 8.12 -10.17 -19.08
CA ILE A 6 7.09 -11.21 -19.20
C ILE A 6 7.09 -12.06 -17.93
N LEU A 7 8.26 -12.46 -17.43
CA LEU A 7 8.37 -13.23 -16.17
C LEU A 7 7.83 -12.46 -14.97
N VAL A 8 8.18 -11.17 -14.83
CA VAL A 8 7.66 -10.34 -13.73
C VAL A 8 6.15 -10.16 -13.83
N LEU A 9 5.63 -9.87 -15.03
CA LEU A 9 4.19 -9.75 -15.24
C LEU A 9 3.47 -11.06 -14.93
N ALA A 10 3.97 -12.20 -15.43
CA ALA A 10 3.42 -13.51 -15.15
C ALA A 10 3.42 -13.82 -13.65
N GLY A 11 4.51 -13.52 -12.95
CA GLY A 11 4.60 -13.68 -11.49
C GLY A 11 3.57 -12.85 -10.74
N ILE A 12 3.37 -11.58 -11.10
CA ILE A 12 2.36 -10.72 -10.49
C ILE A 12 0.95 -11.26 -10.78
N VAL A 13 0.66 -11.61 -12.04
CA VAL A 13 -0.65 -12.16 -12.45
C VAL A 13 -0.96 -13.44 -11.69
N VAL A 14 0.01 -14.37 -11.58
CA VAL A 14 -0.14 -15.61 -10.81
C VAL A 14 -0.37 -15.30 -9.33
N ALA A 15 0.41 -14.41 -8.72
CA ALA A 15 0.24 -14.05 -7.31
C ALA A 15 -1.14 -13.46 -7.02
N VAL A 16 -1.62 -12.55 -7.90
CA VAL A 16 -2.96 -11.96 -7.80
C VAL A 16 -4.04 -13.03 -8.02
N ALA A 17 -3.89 -13.89 -9.01
CA ALA A 17 -4.84 -14.97 -9.29
C ALA A 17 -4.93 -15.96 -8.12
N VAL A 18 -3.79 -16.36 -7.54
CA VAL A 18 -3.73 -17.22 -6.36
C VAL A 18 -4.41 -16.55 -5.17
N PHE A 19 -4.17 -15.26 -4.93
CA PHE A 19 -4.83 -14.50 -3.87
C PHE A 19 -6.36 -14.59 -3.99
N PHE A 20 -6.91 -14.33 -5.17
CA PHE A 20 -8.37 -14.38 -5.37
C PHE A 20 -8.93 -15.81 -5.37
N ALA A 21 -8.22 -16.77 -5.96
CA ALA A 21 -8.63 -18.18 -6.03
C ALA A 21 -8.68 -18.83 -4.64
N LEU A 22 -7.74 -18.48 -3.75
CA LEU A 22 -7.73 -18.95 -2.36
C LEU A 22 -8.67 -18.14 -1.45
N GLY A 23 -9.41 -17.17 -1.98
CA GLY A 23 -10.35 -16.38 -1.21
C GLY A 23 -9.69 -15.32 -0.32
N GLY A 24 -8.48 -14.86 -0.66
CA GLY A 24 -7.71 -13.82 0.06
C GLY A 24 -8.55 -12.59 0.46
N GLN A 25 -9.46 -12.18 -0.42
CA GLN A 25 -10.39 -11.08 -0.19
C GLN A 25 -11.32 -11.29 1.02
N ARG A 26 -11.63 -12.53 1.39
CA ARG A 26 -12.49 -12.86 2.54
C ARG A 26 -11.74 -12.62 3.86
N TYR A 27 -10.44 -12.87 3.87
CA TYR A 27 -9.57 -12.68 5.04
C TYR A 27 -9.31 -11.19 5.32
N LEU A 28 -9.30 -10.34 4.29
CA LEU A 28 -9.10 -8.89 4.39
C LEU A 28 -10.41 -8.11 4.58
N THR A 29 -11.39 -8.72 5.26
CA THR A 29 -12.65 -8.05 5.65
C THR A 29 -12.63 -7.69 7.12
N PHE A 30 -13.34 -6.62 7.49
CA PHE A 30 -13.45 -6.20 8.88
C PHE A 30 -14.03 -7.31 9.76
N GLU A 31 -15.07 -8.00 9.27
CA GLU A 31 -15.71 -9.11 9.97
C GLU A 31 -14.75 -10.26 10.25
N HIS A 32 -13.93 -10.66 9.26
CA HIS A 32 -12.99 -11.74 9.44
C HIS A 32 -11.87 -11.38 10.43
N VAL A 33 -11.26 -10.19 10.28
CA VAL A 33 -10.25 -9.70 11.22
C VAL A 33 -10.81 -9.67 12.64
N LYS A 34 -12.03 -9.15 12.82
CA LYS A 34 -12.71 -9.14 14.11
C LYS A 34 -12.94 -10.55 14.66
N SER A 35 -13.36 -11.50 13.82
CA SER A 35 -13.58 -12.89 14.24
C SER A 35 -12.30 -13.58 14.73
N GLN A 36 -11.13 -13.13 14.26
CA GLN A 36 -9.82 -13.68 14.62
C GLN A 36 -9.09 -12.85 15.69
N GLN A 37 -9.71 -11.79 16.22
CA GLN A 37 -9.08 -10.84 17.14
C GLN A 37 -8.40 -11.53 18.33
N ALA A 38 -9.12 -12.41 19.04
CA ALA A 38 -8.58 -13.11 20.21
C ALA A 38 -7.38 -14.02 19.87
N ALA A 39 -7.39 -14.65 18.69
CA ALA A 39 -6.27 -15.48 18.24
C ALA A 39 -5.04 -14.64 17.87
N ILE A 40 -5.27 -13.48 17.24
CA ILE A 40 -4.21 -12.52 16.91
C ILE A 40 -3.60 -11.94 18.19
N ASP A 41 -4.42 -11.57 19.17
CA ASP A 41 -3.95 -11.03 20.44
C ASP A 41 -3.15 -12.06 21.24
N ALA A 42 -3.60 -13.32 21.26
CA ALA A 42 -2.86 -14.42 21.86
C ALA A 42 -1.51 -14.66 21.16
N TRP A 43 -1.48 -14.61 19.82
CA TRP A 43 -0.25 -14.76 19.07
C TRP A 43 0.71 -13.58 19.31
N TYR A 44 0.19 -12.36 19.32
CA TYR A 44 0.96 -11.17 19.65
C TYR A 44 1.56 -11.23 21.05
N ALA A 45 0.79 -11.68 22.05
CA ALA A 45 1.29 -11.86 23.42
C ALA A 45 2.41 -12.92 23.51
N SER A 46 2.28 -14.02 22.76
CA SER A 46 3.27 -15.10 22.77
C SER A 46 4.51 -14.83 21.90
N SER A 47 4.37 -14.04 20.83
CA SER A 47 5.41 -13.80 19.83
C SER A 47 5.24 -12.43 19.15
N PRO A 48 5.55 -11.33 19.87
CA PRO A 48 5.31 -9.97 19.38
C PRO A 48 6.05 -9.66 18.07
N VAL A 49 7.35 -10.00 18.01
CA VAL A 49 8.21 -9.72 16.85
C VAL A 49 7.73 -10.48 15.60
N ALA A 50 7.40 -11.76 15.75
CA ALA A 50 6.91 -12.57 14.63
C ALA A 50 5.58 -12.03 14.09
N THR A 51 4.68 -11.61 14.99
CA THR A 51 3.39 -11.01 14.62
C THR A 51 3.58 -9.72 13.84
N VAL A 52 4.44 -8.83 14.31
CA VAL A 52 4.75 -7.56 13.63
C VAL A 52 5.39 -7.81 12.25
N LEU A 53 6.36 -8.71 12.16
CA LEU A 53 7.03 -9.02 10.89
C LEU A 53 6.07 -9.65 9.87
N ALA A 54 5.22 -10.58 10.31
CA ALA A 54 4.21 -11.19 9.45
C ALA A 54 3.19 -10.16 8.97
N PHE A 55 2.66 -9.33 9.88
CA PHE A 55 1.74 -8.25 9.52
C PHE A 55 2.37 -7.29 8.51
N PHE A 56 3.61 -6.84 8.77
CA PHE A 56 4.36 -5.96 7.87
C PHE A 56 4.54 -6.57 6.49
N ALA A 57 4.97 -7.83 6.41
CA ALA A 57 5.18 -8.55 5.15
C ALA A 57 3.87 -8.70 4.36
N ILE A 58 2.77 -9.08 5.02
CA ILE A 58 1.45 -9.20 4.38
C ILE A 58 1.00 -7.83 3.87
N TYR A 59 1.14 -6.77 4.67
CA TYR A 59 0.74 -5.41 4.27
C TYR A 59 1.54 -4.96 3.04
N VAL A 60 2.85 -5.16 3.04
CA VAL A 60 3.73 -4.84 1.90
C VAL A 60 3.30 -5.63 0.65
N ALA A 61 2.97 -6.93 0.80
CA ALA A 61 2.54 -7.77 -0.31
C ALA A 61 1.18 -7.31 -0.88
N VAL A 62 0.18 -7.08 -0.03
CA VAL A 62 -1.15 -6.57 -0.41
C VAL A 62 -1.01 -5.23 -1.15
N THR A 63 -0.22 -4.32 -0.58
CA THR A 63 0.01 -2.98 -1.12
C THR A 63 0.80 -3.02 -2.43
N GLY A 64 1.87 -3.82 -2.50
CA GLY A 64 2.74 -3.97 -3.66
C GLY A 64 2.07 -4.64 -4.84
N LEU A 65 1.20 -5.62 -4.58
CA LEU A 65 0.36 -6.26 -5.59
C LEU A 65 -0.91 -5.44 -5.93
N SER A 66 -1.09 -4.27 -5.30
CA SER A 66 -2.26 -3.40 -5.50
C SER A 66 -3.59 -4.11 -5.21
N LEU A 67 -3.59 -5.00 -4.22
CA LEU A 67 -4.78 -5.75 -3.78
C LEU A 67 -5.67 -4.90 -2.86
N PRO A 68 -7.00 -5.16 -2.86
CA PRO A 68 -7.90 -4.52 -1.91
C PRO A 68 -7.61 -4.98 -0.47
N GLY A 69 -7.85 -4.12 0.52
CA GLY A 69 -7.76 -4.49 1.94
C GLY A 69 -6.83 -3.62 2.80
N ALA A 70 -6.02 -2.73 2.20
CA ALA A 70 -5.08 -1.89 2.95
C ALA A 70 -5.74 -1.03 4.04
N VAL A 71 -6.97 -0.53 3.81
CA VAL A 71 -7.75 0.22 4.82
C VAL A 71 -8.09 -0.67 6.01
N ILE A 72 -8.62 -1.88 5.76
CA ILE A 72 -8.97 -2.85 6.81
C ILE A 72 -7.73 -3.26 7.60
N MET A 73 -6.62 -3.52 6.92
CA MET A 73 -5.35 -3.82 7.58
C MET A 73 -4.86 -2.65 8.43
N THR A 74 -5.02 -1.40 7.97
CA THR A 74 -4.61 -0.21 8.73
C THR A 74 -5.44 -0.04 10.00
N LEU A 75 -6.76 -0.29 9.94
CA LEU A 75 -7.62 -0.32 11.12
C LEU A 75 -7.20 -1.45 12.07
N ALA A 76 -6.94 -2.65 11.53
CA ALA A 76 -6.48 -3.80 12.30
C ALA A 76 -5.16 -3.51 13.04
N ALA A 77 -4.20 -2.83 12.38
CA ALA A 77 -2.95 -2.44 13.00
C ALA A 77 -3.17 -1.56 14.24
N GLY A 78 -4.13 -0.63 14.17
CA GLY A 78 -4.53 0.18 15.32
C GLY A 78 -5.16 -0.64 16.45
N ALA A 79 -6.03 -1.57 16.11
CA ALA A 79 -6.66 -2.46 17.08
C ALA A 79 -5.65 -3.37 17.80
N ILE A 80 -4.67 -3.92 17.07
CA ILE A 80 -3.72 -4.92 17.59
C ILE A 80 -2.51 -4.26 18.26
N PHE A 81 -1.90 -3.27 17.61
CA PHE A 81 -0.62 -2.68 18.05
C PHE A 81 -0.80 -1.31 18.73
N GLY A 82 -2.02 -0.77 18.76
CA GLY A 82 -2.29 0.58 19.25
C GLY A 82 -1.78 1.69 18.32
N LEU A 83 -2.05 2.93 18.71
CA LEU A 83 -1.76 4.10 17.86
C LEU A 83 -0.28 4.25 17.52
N ALA A 84 0.61 4.20 18.51
CA ALA A 84 2.03 4.47 18.31
C ALA A 84 2.70 3.43 17.40
N TRP A 85 2.61 2.14 17.76
CA TRP A 85 3.24 1.07 16.99
C TRP A 85 2.50 0.78 15.70
N GLY A 86 1.17 0.82 15.69
CA GLY A 86 0.37 0.66 14.47
C GLY A 86 0.72 1.73 13.43
N ALA A 87 0.90 2.99 13.85
CA ALA A 87 1.28 4.07 12.94
C ALA A 87 2.68 3.86 12.36
N VAL A 88 3.67 3.49 13.17
CA VAL A 88 5.03 3.20 12.69
C VAL A 88 4.99 2.04 11.69
N ILE A 89 4.40 0.90 12.06
CA ILE A 89 4.35 -0.31 11.23
C ILE A 89 3.68 -0.01 9.89
N VAL A 90 2.49 0.60 9.91
CA VAL A 90 1.75 0.90 8.68
C VAL A 90 2.43 1.98 7.84
N SER A 91 3.02 3.01 8.46
CA SER A 91 3.69 4.09 7.74
C SER A 91 4.83 3.57 6.86
N PHE A 92 5.66 2.67 7.40
CA PHE A 92 6.71 2.03 6.64
C PHE A 92 6.18 0.94 5.68
N ALA A 93 5.27 0.07 6.12
CA ALA A 93 4.75 -1.00 5.27
C ALA A 93 4.02 -0.47 4.03
N SER A 94 3.19 0.56 4.20
CA SER A 94 2.47 1.21 3.10
C SER A 94 3.40 1.91 2.12
N SER A 95 4.45 2.59 2.60
CA SER A 95 5.43 3.28 1.75
C SER A 95 6.30 2.31 0.96
N VAL A 96 6.75 1.21 1.60
CA VAL A 96 7.50 0.15 0.92
C VAL A 96 6.63 -0.53 -0.13
N GLY A 97 5.42 -0.97 0.24
CA GLY A 97 4.49 -1.61 -0.69
C GLY A 97 4.09 -0.69 -1.85
N ALA A 98 3.80 0.59 -1.58
CA ALA A 98 3.52 1.57 -2.63
C ALA A 98 4.70 1.72 -3.60
N THR A 99 5.92 1.70 -3.08
CA THR A 99 7.14 1.81 -3.88
C THR A 99 7.33 0.57 -4.76
N LEU A 100 7.00 -0.63 -4.27
CA LEU A 100 6.99 -1.85 -5.08
C LEU A 100 5.97 -1.76 -6.22
N ALA A 101 4.74 -1.32 -5.95
CA ALA A 101 3.71 -1.14 -6.98
C ALA A 101 4.13 -0.10 -8.04
N PHE A 102 4.71 1.02 -7.58
CA PHE A 102 5.29 2.06 -8.44
C PHE A 102 6.41 1.52 -9.33
N MET A 103 7.35 0.75 -8.76
CA MET A 103 8.46 0.15 -9.51
C MET A 103 7.97 -0.91 -10.50
N ALA A 104 6.98 -1.72 -10.12
CA ALA A 104 6.36 -2.71 -11.02
C ALA A 104 5.70 -2.02 -12.22
N SER A 105 4.86 -1.00 -11.99
CA SER A 105 4.25 -0.20 -13.06
C SER A 105 5.31 0.43 -13.96
N ARG A 106 6.35 1.03 -13.36
CA ARG A 106 7.48 1.61 -14.09
C ARG A 106 8.17 0.60 -14.99
N PHE A 107 8.51 -0.56 -14.46
CA PHE A 107 9.28 -1.57 -15.17
C PHE A 107 8.48 -2.22 -16.31
N LEU A 108 7.18 -2.44 -16.09
CA LEU A 108 6.32 -3.18 -17.01
C LEU A 108 5.68 -2.28 -18.07
N LEU A 109 5.18 -1.11 -17.67
CA LEU A 109 4.23 -0.34 -18.46
C LEU A 109 4.76 1.00 -18.97
N ARG A 110 5.76 1.60 -18.30
CA ARG A 110 6.21 2.98 -18.60
C ARG A 110 6.53 3.21 -20.07
N ASP A 111 7.39 2.39 -20.68
CA ASP A 111 7.81 2.60 -22.07
C ASP A 111 6.63 2.51 -23.04
N TRP A 112 5.76 1.52 -22.83
CA TRP A 112 4.57 1.34 -23.68
C TRP A 112 3.63 2.53 -23.55
N VAL A 113 3.34 2.97 -22.32
CA VAL A 113 2.48 4.12 -22.05
C VAL A 113 3.07 5.40 -22.63
N GLN A 114 4.37 5.66 -22.42
CA GLN A 114 5.03 6.87 -22.92
C GLN A 114 5.10 6.88 -24.45
N ASN A 115 5.33 5.74 -25.09
CA ASN A 115 5.32 5.66 -26.56
C ASN A 115 3.91 5.85 -27.14
N ARG A 116 2.87 5.33 -26.48
CA ARG A 116 1.48 5.38 -26.97
C ARG A 116 0.78 6.70 -26.67
N PHE A 117 1.05 7.30 -25.50
CA PHE A 117 0.33 8.45 -24.96
C PHE A 117 1.26 9.64 -24.62
N GLY A 118 2.49 9.66 -25.13
CA GLY A 118 3.49 10.66 -24.76
C GLY A 118 3.05 12.11 -24.99
N ARG A 119 2.22 12.37 -26.02
CA ARG A 119 1.68 13.72 -26.27
C ARG A 119 0.70 14.15 -25.17
N GLN A 120 -0.20 13.27 -24.74
CA GLN A 120 -1.15 13.54 -23.67
C GLN A 120 -0.44 13.66 -22.30
N LEU A 121 0.66 12.93 -22.12
CA LEU A 121 1.43 12.92 -20.89
C LEU A 121 2.50 14.02 -20.82
N ALA A 122 2.78 14.73 -21.90
CA ALA A 122 3.87 15.72 -21.96
C ALA A 122 3.74 16.79 -20.87
N ALA A 123 2.54 17.37 -20.70
CA ALA A 123 2.29 18.37 -19.67
C ALA A 123 2.43 17.81 -18.24
N ILE A 124 1.95 16.57 -18.03
CA ILE A 124 2.07 15.88 -16.73
C ILE A 124 3.54 15.60 -16.41
N ASN A 125 4.29 15.06 -17.37
CA ASN A 125 5.71 14.77 -17.22
C ASN A 125 6.50 16.04 -16.90
N ALA A 126 6.26 17.14 -17.61
CA ALA A 126 6.91 18.42 -17.35
C ALA A 126 6.60 18.97 -15.95
N GLY A 127 5.34 18.87 -15.51
CA GLY A 127 4.94 19.24 -14.15
C GLY A 127 5.61 18.39 -13.08
N VAL A 128 5.71 17.07 -13.30
CA VAL A 128 6.37 16.13 -12.38
C VAL A 128 7.89 16.32 -12.36
N GLU A 129 8.52 16.67 -13.48
CA GLU A 129 9.95 16.98 -13.53
C GLU A 129 10.29 18.23 -12.73
N LYS A 130 9.42 19.25 -12.78
CA LYS A 130 9.60 20.49 -12.03
C LYS A 130 9.31 20.33 -10.54
N ASP A 131 8.11 19.83 -10.20
CA ASP A 131 7.55 19.89 -8.84
C ASP A 131 7.02 18.53 -8.35
N GLY A 132 7.54 17.41 -8.87
CA GLY A 132 6.97 16.07 -8.65
C GLY A 132 6.78 15.64 -7.18
N ALA A 133 7.59 16.16 -6.26
CA ALA A 133 7.41 15.95 -4.83
C ALA A 133 6.13 16.61 -4.30
N GLN A 134 5.86 17.86 -4.70
CA GLN A 134 4.65 18.59 -4.28
C GLN A 134 3.40 17.98 -4.90
N TYR A 135 3.46 17.58 -6.18
CA TYR A 135 2.37 16.86 -6.86
C TYR A 135 2.00 15.58 -6.10
N LEU A 136 2.98 14.72 -5.83
CA LEU A 136 2.73 13.47 -5.11
C LEU A 136 2.22 13.73 -3.69
N PHE A 137 2.84 14.66 -2.95
CA PHE A 137 2.40 15.01 -1.60
C PHE A 137 0.94 15.44 -1.57
N THR A 138 0.55 16.33 -2.49
CA THR A 138 -0.83 16.81 -2.63
C THR A 138 -1.77 15.66 -2.95
N LEU A 139 -1.42 14.79 -3.91
CA LEU A 139 -2.22 13.61 -4.24
C LEU A 139 -2.41 12.67 -3.05
N ARG A 140 -1.41 12.51 -2.17
CA ARG A 140 -1.52 11.68 -0.96
C ARG A 140 -2.44 12.26 0.11
N LEU A 141 -2.61 13.59 0.13
CA LEU A 141 -3.52 14.25 1.05
C LEU A 141 -4.98 14.22 0.58
N ILE A 142 -5.23 13.99 -0.71
CA ILE A 142 -6.57 13.91 -1.29
C ILE A 142 -7.11 12.48 -1.09
N PRO A 143 -8.12 12.25 -0.22
CA PRO A 143 -8.63 10.91 0.06
C PRO A 143 -9.48 10.32 -1.09
N ALA A 144 -9.89 11.15 -2.05
CA ALA A 144 -10.75 10.75 -3.17
C ALA A 144 -10.03 9.89 -4.22
N VAL A 145 -8.70 9.97 -4.32
CA VAL A 145 -7.95 9.22 -5.33
C VAL A 145 -7.57 7.86 -4.74
N PRO A 146 -7.93 6.73 -5.37
CA PRO A 146 -7.58 5.42 -4.85
C PRO A 146 -6.08 5.24 -4.71
N PHE A 147 -5.65 4.74 -3.56
CA PHE A 147 -4.24 4.59 -3.19
C PHE A 147 -3.40 3.86 -4.25
N PHE A 148 -3.91 2.78 -4.82
CA PHE A 148 -3.19 2.00 -5.84
C PHE A 148 -3.05 2.77 -7.16
N VAL A 149 -4.04 3.61 -7.52
CA VAL A 149 -4.01 4.41 -8.75
C VAL A 149 -2.85 5.40 -8.68
N ILE A 150 -2.64 6.07 -7.54
CA ILE A 150 -1.51 6.98 -7.35
C ILE A 150 -0.18 6.24 -7.56
N ASN A 151 -0.03 5.06 -6.94
CA ASN A 151 1.22 4.28 -7.03
C ASN A 151 1.55 3.90 -8.48
N LEU A 152 0.56 3.34 -9.19
CA LEU A 152 0.73 2.89 -10.56
C LEU A 152 0.95 4.05 -11.52
N ALA A 153 0.13 5.12 -11.42
CA ALA A 153 0.21 6.28 -12.30
C ALA A 153 1.55 7.02 -12.16
N MET A 154 2.00 7.26 -10.93
CA MET A 154 3.29 7.90 -10.70
C MET A 154 4.46 7.07 -11.22
N GLY A 155 4.34 5.73 -11.23
CA GLY A 155 5.35 4.83 -11.81
C GLY A 155 5.59 5.06 -13.31
N LEU A 156 4.56 5.55 -14.01
CA LEU A 156 4.61 5.87 -15.44
C LEU A 156 5.28 7.23 -15.72
N THR A 157 5.45 8.08 -14.71
CA THR A 157 6.05 9.42 -14.82
C THR A 157 7.58 9.39 -14.67
N PRO A 158 8.28 10.52 -14.91
CA PRO A 158 9.72 10.67 -14.66
C PRO A 158 10.14 10.71 -13.18
N LEU A 159 9.20 10.71 -12.21
CA LEU A 159 9.50 10.88 -10.78
C LEU A 159 10.56 9.89 -10.28
N ARG A 160 11.57 10.32 -9.54
CA ARG A 160 12.59 9.40 -9.00
C ARG A 160 11.99 8.48 -7.93
N THR A 161 12.40 7.21 -7.90
CA THR A 161 11.90 6.23 -6.91
C THR A 161 12.13 6.68 -5.48
N TRP A 162 13.31 7.24 -5.18
CA TRP A 162 13.59 7.82 -3.86
C TRP A 162 12.62 8.94 -3.49
N THR A 163 12.35 9.85 -4.44
CA THR A 163 11.36 10.93 -4.25
C THR A 163 9.98 10.36 -3.98
N PHE A 164 9.57 9.33 -4.73
CA PHE A 164 8.30 8.66 -4.48
C PHE A 164 8.21 8.09 -3.06
N TYR A 165 9.27 7.43 -2.58
CA TYR A 165 9.30 6.81 -1.25
C TYR A 165 9.17 7.84 -0.12
N TRP A 166 10.10 8.80 -0.04
CA TRP A 166 10.11 9.73 1.11
C TRP A 166 8.89 10.65 1.13
N VAL A 167 8.41 11.07 -0.06
CA VAL A 167 7.19 11.89 -0.14
C VAL A 167 5.97 11.09 0.25
N SER A 168 5.88 9.81 -0.15
CA SER A 168 4.77 8.95 0.29
C SER A 168 4.81 8.74 1.80
N GLN A 169 6.00 8.50 2.38
CA GLN A 169 6.18 8.37 3.82
C GLN A 169 5.62 9.60 4.57
N ALA A 170 5.97 10.80 4.12
CA ALA A 170 5.49 12.04 4.73
C ALA A 170 3.99 12.30 4.45
N GLY A 171 3.58 12.22 3.18
CA GLY A 171 2.23 12.58 2.74
C GLY A 171 1.14 11.62 3.22
N MET A 172 1.48 10.36 3.48
CA MET A 172 0.53 9.36 3.98
C MET A 172 0.46 9.30 5.50
N LEU A 173 1.41 9.93 6.21
CA LEU A 173 1.52 9.81 7.67
C LEU A 173 0.26 10.33 8.38
N ALA A 174 -0.24 11.49 7.97
CA ALA A 174 -1.45 12.08 8.55
C ALA A 174 -2.67 11.14 8.37
N GLY A 175 -2.88 10.64 7.16
CA GLY A 175 -3.95 9.66 6.89
C GLY A 175 -3.75 8.37 7.69
N THR A 176 -2.51 7.86 7.77
CA THR A 176 -2.16 6.67 8.56
C THR A 176 -2.54 6.85 10.02
N LEU A 177 -2.18 7.99 10.63
CA LEU A 177 -2.53 8.29 12.02
C LEU A 177 -4.04 8.31 12.24
N VAL A 178 -4.82 8.90 11.32
CA VAL A 178 -6.28 8.94 11.42
C VAL A 178 -6.88 7.54 11.39
N TYR A 179 -6.50 6.70 10.41
CA TYR A 179 -7.04 5.34 10.30
C TYR A 179 -6.56 4.42 11.42
N VAL A 180 -5.27 4.48 11.81
CA VAL A 180 -4.77 3.66 12.93
C VAL A 180 -5.45 4.09 14.24
N ASN A 181 -5.64 5.40 14.47
CA ASN A 181 -6.37 5.88 15.64
C ASN A 181 -7.82 5.37 15.63
N ALA A 182 -8.51 5.45 14.48
CA ALA A 182 -9.86 4.90 14.34
C ALA A 182 -9.90 3.41 14.70
N GLY A 183 -8.91 2.62 14.23
CA GLY A 183 -8.76 1.22 14.62
C GLY A 183 -8.56 1.00 16.13
N THR A 184 -7.72 1.82 16.75
CA THR A 184 -7.47 1.79 18.21
C THR A 184 -8.76 2.06 19.00
N GLN A 185 -9.51 3.09 18.62
CA GLN A 185 -10.75 3.46 19.29
C GLN A 185 -11.87 2.42 19.07
N LEU A 186 -11.96 1.85 17.87
CA LEU A 186 -12.93 0.79 17.57
C LEU A 186 -12.71 -0.45 18.43
N ALA A 187 -11.46 -0.81 18.72
CA ALA A 187 -11.15 -1.92 19.62
C ALA A 187 -11.57 -1.64 21.07
N GLN A 188 -11.33 -0.41 21.56
CA GLN A 188 -11.71 -0.01 22.92
C GLN A 188 -13.23 -0.02 23.14
N LEU A 189 -14.00 0.53 22.20
CA LEU A 189 -15.46 0.61 22.30
C LEU A 189 -16.15 -0.76 22.34
N GLN A 190 -15.51 -1.81 21.81
CA GLN A 190 -16.05 -3.17 21.79
C GLN A 190 -15.54 -4.04 22.95
N SER A 191 -14.59 -3.53 23.74
CA SER A 191 -14.09 -4.16 24.96
C SER A 191 -14.88 -3.78 26.23
N LEU A 192 -15.76 -2.78 26.13
CA LEU A 192 -16.76 -2.37 27.12
C LEU A 192 -18.06 -3.13 26.92
#